data_AF-A0A8T5NW59-F1
#
_entry.id   AF-A0A8T5NW59-F1
#
_cell.length_a   1.000
_cell.length_b   1.000
_cell.length_c   1.000
_cell.angle_alpha   90.00
_cell.angle_beta   90.00
_cell.angle_gamma   90.00
#
_symmetry.space_group_name_H-M   'P 1'
#
loop_
_entity.id
_entity.type
_entity.pdbx_description
1 polymer ?
#
loop_
_entity_poly.entity_id
_entity_poly.type
_entity_poly.pdbx_seq_one_letter_code
_entity_poly.pdbx_strand_id
1 'polypeptide(L)'
;MNLLKKIGFSLLSLGLSSGVFASDEKKLYINTSPVHYSMERPRASGENDLLEMTVNEKLEEGWFYVKYKSGKEIWKDCTDSQTTASAILDFDEIHEVINKDLEELSFYHFHPNIIEEKDVKKNEKLDYSQLPSNEDFKVCLQLHDRIINFYPEHMMKIDCKIAVSTGIYTIKIHPSVIILGKRVEEFNKALAIISQEMFLAEIGINKEFDYVMTNKDKFSEMNKNFAKKFSTDVLKIDFEEKAYK
;
A
#
# COMPACT_ATOMS: atom_id res chain seq x y z
N MET A 1 -29.89 32.56 26.70
CA MET A 1 -29.75 31.42 25.78
C MET A 1 -28.28 31.23 25.49
N ASN A 2 -27.75 30.06 25.85
CA ASN A 2 -26.33 29.78 26.03
C ASN A 2 -25.64 29.41 24.70
N LEU A 3 -24.71 30.24 24.24
CA LEU A 3 -23.85 29.99 23.06
C LEU A 3 -22.38 29.71 23.45
N LEU A 4 -22.13 29.16 24.64
CA LEU A 4 -20.77 29.00 25.22
C LEU A 4 -20.51 27.61 25.82
N LYS A 5 -21.04 26.54 25.23
CA LYS A 5 -20.70 25.16 25.60
C LYS A 5 -20.56 24.28 24.36
N LYS A 6 -19.42 24.35 23.67
CA LYS A 6 -18.94 23.27 22.77
C LYS A 6 -17.49 23.47 22.27
N ILE A 7 -16.62 24.05 23.11
CA ILE A 7 -15.18 23.95 22.90
C ILE A 7 -14.64 23.25 24.14
N GLY A 8 -14.75 21.91 24.12
CA GLY A 8 -14.17 21.04 25.12
C GLY A 8 -12.72 20.77 24.73
N PHE A 9 -11.82 21.31 25.55
CA PHE A 9 -10.40 21.03 25.58
C PHE A 9 -10.09 19.53 25.48
N SER A 10 -9.23 19.17 24.53
CA SER A 10 -8.28 18.07 24.66
C SER A 10 -6.90 18.57 24.21
N LEU A 11 -6.39 19.58 24.92
CA LEU A 11 -4.94 19.79 25.02
C LEU A 11 -4.42 18.82 26.07
N LEU A 12 -4.00 17.64 25.62
CA LEU A 12 -3.06 16.79 26.33
C LEU A 12 -1.92 16.53 25.36
N SER A 13 -0.77 17.09 25.74
CA SER A 13 0.52 17.04 25.06
C SER A 13 0.91 15.62 24.66
N LEU A 14 0.80 15.32 23.36
CA LEU A 14 1.63 14.36 22.66
C LEU A 14 2.27 15.14 21.52
N GLY A 15 3.56 14.92 21.27
CA GLY A 15 4.38 15.70 20.33
C GLY A 15 3.62 16.04 19.07
N LEU A 16 3.56 17.34 18.77
CA LEU A 16 2.91 17.89 17.59
C LEU A 16 3.54 17.25 16.35
N SER A 17 2.87 16.24 15.78
CA SER A 17 3.01 15.96 14.36
C SER A 17 2.46 17.16 13.59
N SER A 18 3.09 17.48 12.47
CA SER A 18 2.73 18.63 11.66
C SER A 18 1.44 18.45 10.85
N GLY A 19 0.67 17.40 11.13
CA GLY A 19 -0.48 17.00 10.31
C GLY A 19 -1.85 17.49 10.77
N VAL A 20 -2.78 17.58 9.81
CA VAL A 20 -4.19 17.92 10.07
C VAL A 20 -4.95 16.66 10.49
N PHE A 21 -5.62 16.67 11.64
CA PHE A 21 -6.49 15.57 12.04
C PHE A 21 -7.90 15.75 11.47
N ALA A 22 -8.35 14.84 10.61
CA ALA A 22 -9.67 14.87 10.00
C ALA A 22 -10.71 14.16 10.89
N SER A 23 -11.92 14.72 11.00
CA SER A 23 -13.02 14.14 11.78
C SER A 23 -13.51 12.80 11.21
N ASP A 24 -13.92 11.90 12.11
CA ASP A 24 -14.37 10.50 11.89
C ASP A 24 -15.44 10.27 10.80
N GLU A 25 -16.14 11.32 10.36
CA GLU A 25 -17.17 11.24 9.31
C GLU A 25 -16.61 11.28 7.87
N LYS A 26 -15.29 11.46 7.69
CA LYS A 26 -14.66 11.52 6.36
C LYS A 26 -14.11 10.14 5.93
N LYS A 27 -14.08 9.91 4.61
CA LYS A 27 -13.36 8.78 3.99
C LYS A 27 -11.88 9.14 3.81
N LEU A 28 -11.03 8.14 3.61
CA LEU A 28 -9.69 8.38 3.02
C LEU A 28 -9.87 9.01 1.63
N TYR A 29 -8.95 9.89 1.22
CA TYR A 29 -9.01 10.63 -0.05
C TYR A 29 -7.61 11.05 -0.49
N ILE A 30 -7.43 11.38 -1.76
CA ILE A 30 -6.14 11.86 -2.26
C ILE A 30 -5.76 13.22 -1.68
N ASN A 31 -4.71 13.25 -0.87
CA ASN A 31 -4.16 14.48 -0.34
C ASN A 31 -3.27 15.17 -1.37
N THR A 32 -3.74 16.30 -1.90
CA THR A 32 -2.95 17.15 -2.79
C THR A 32 -2.33 18.34 -2.06
N SER A 33 -2.47 18.39 -0.73
CA SER A 33 -1.85 19.39 0.14
C SER A 33 -0.42 18.97 0.49
N PRO A 34 0.54 19.91 0.64
CA PRO A 34 1.88 19.60 1.15
C PRO A 34 1.91 19.26 2.65
N VAL A 35 0.75 19.16 3.30
CA VAL A 35 0.62 18.86 4.72
C VAL A 35 -0.05 17.52 4.84
N HIS A 36 0.64 16.57 5.46
CA HIS A 36 0.10 15.27 5.79
C HIS A 36 -1.08 15.38 6.76
N TYR A 37 -1.99 14.44 6.72
CA TYR A 37 -3.17 14.35 7.54
C TYR A 37 -3.30 12.96 8.15
N SER A 38 -4.04 12.89 9.25
CA SER A 38 -4.34 11.63 9.93
C SER A 38 -5.82 11.51 10.21
N MET A 39 -6.28 10.27 10.30
CA MET A 39 -7.68 9.96 10.55
C MET A 39 -7.80 8.73 11.43
N GLU A 40 -8.68 8.79 12.43
CA GLU A 40 -9.11 7.58 13.14
C GLU A 40 -10.15 6.85 12.29
N ARG A 41 -9.80 5.64 11.84
CA ARG A 41 -10.68 4.83 10.99
C ARG A 41 -10.34 3.34 11.12
N PRO A 42 -11.35 2.46 11.33
CA PRO A 42 -11.10 1.02 11.39
C PRO A 42 -10.45 0.49 10.11
N ARG A 43 -9.57 -0.52 10.22
CA ARG A 43 -8.84 -1.09 9.07
C ARG A 43 -9.77 -1.47 7.94
N ALA A 44 -10.82 -2.22 8.25
CA ALA A 44 -11.78 -2.69 7.25
C ALA A 44 -12.49 -1.54 6.51
N SER A 45 -12.74 -0.42 7.20
CA SER A 45 -13.34 0.78 6.58
C SER A 45 -12.32 1.56 5.75
N GLY A 46 -11.07 1.67 6.21
CA GLY A 46 -10.01 2.30 5.43
C GLY A 46 -9.63 1.50 4.19
N GLU A 47 -9.52 0.17 4.29
CA GLU A 47 -9.32 -0.70 3.13
C GLU A 47 -10.45 -0.59 2.12
N ASN A 48 -11.71 -0.47 2.56
CA ASN A 48 -12.83 -0.24 1.64
C ASN A 48 -12.73 1.12 0.93
N ASP A 49 -12.29 2.17 1.63
CA ASP A 49 -12.04 3.47 1.00
C ASP A 49 -10.89 3.41 -0.01
N LEU A 50 -9.79 2.72 0.31
CA LEU A 50 -8.69 2.51 -0.63
C LEU A 50 -9.18 1.78 -1.90
N LEU A 51 -9.98 0.72 -1.74
CA LEU A 51 -10.56 -0.01 -2.87
C LEU A 51 -11.50 0.87 -3.69
N GLU A 52 -12.31 1.72 -3.07
CA GLU A 52 -13.13 2.71 -3.78
C GLU A 52 -12.26 3.71 -4.56
N MET A 53 -11.15 4.17 -3.98
CA MET A 53 -10.20 5.06 -4.65
C MET A 53 -9.52 4.40 -5.85
N THR A 54 -9.24 3.09 -5.80
CA THR A 54 -8.71 2.37 -6.98
C THR A 54 -9.64 2.44 -8.20
N VAL A 55 -10.92 2.75 -8.03
CA VAL A 55 -11.90 2.85 -9.12
C VAL A 55 -12.17 4.30 -9.52
N ASN A 56 -12.16 5.22 -8.55
CA ASN A 56 -12.63 6.59 -8.74
C ASN A 56 -11.51 7.62 -8.92
N GLU A 57 -10.32 7.34 -8.39
CA GLU A 57 -9.20 8.26 -8.40
C GLU A 57 -8.27 8.02 -9.60
N LYS A 58 -7.42 9.00 -9.88
CA LYS A 58 -6.46 8.97 -10.99
C LYS A 58 -5.01 9.09 -10.57
N LEU A 59 -4.77 9.46 -9.31
CA LEU A 59 -3.43 9.63 -8.77
C LEU A 59 -3.16 8.50 -7.79
N GLU A 60 -1.92 8.06 -7.71
CA GLU A 60 -1.48 7.10 -6.69
C GLU A 60 -1.31 7.77 -5.31
N GLU A 61 -1.39 7.00 -4.23
CA GLU A 61 -1.07 7.48 -2.87
C GLU A 61 -0.66 6.34 -1.94
N GLY A 62 0.30 6.63 -1.08
CA GLY A 62 0.76 5.81 0.02
C GLY A 62 0.20 6.24 1.38
N TRP A 63 -0.07 5.23 2.22
CA TRP A 63 -0.74 5.34 3.50
C TRP A 63 -0.13 4.42 4.55
N PHE A 64 0.02 4.90 5.79
CA PHE A 64 0.27 4.04 6.94
C PHE A 64 -1.03 3.80 7.71
N TYR A 65 -1.38 2.52 7.86
CA TYR A 65 -2.33 2.08 8.89
C TYR A 65 -1.57 1.67 10.14
N VAL A 66 -2.06 2.12 11.29
CA VAL A 66 -1.41 1.96 12.58
C VAL A 66 -2.45 1.52 13.60
N LYS A 67 -2.18 0.38 14.26
CA LYS A 67 -2.99 -0.08 15.41
C LYS A 67 -2.13 -0.10 16.65
N TYR A 68 -2.64 0.51 17.72
CA TYR A 68 -2.00 0.50 19.03
C TYR A 68 -2.67 -0.51 19.95
N LYS A 69 -1.94 -0.97 20.98
CA LYS A 69 -2.42 -1.90 22.02
C LYS A 69 -3.68 -1.42 22.75
N SER A 70 -3.96 -0.11 22.72
CA SER A 70 -5.19 0.46 23.27
C SER A 70 -6.44 0.15 22.43
N GLY A 71 -6.28 -0.44 21.25
CA GLY A 71 -7.32 -0.60 20.24
C GLY A 71 -7.51 0.62 19.34
N LYS A 72 -6.72 1.70 19.52
CA LYS A 72 -6.76 2.86 18.65
C LYS A 72 -6.20 2.53 17.28
N GLU A 73 -6.94 2.90 16.23
CA GLU A 73 -6.57 2.70 14.82
C GLU A 73 -6.47 4.05 14.11
N ILE A 74 -5.34 4.30 13.43
CA ILE A 74 -5.07 5.56 12.70
C ILE A 74 -4.61 5.23 11.29
N TRP A 75 -5.09 6.02 10.33
CA TRP A 75 -4.55 6.14 8.98
C TRP A 75 -3.82 7.46 8.86
N LYS A 76 -2.61 7.42 8.31
CA LYS A 76 -1.72 8.57 8.12
C LYS A 76 -1.24 8.53 6.67
N ASP A 77 -1.47 9.58 5.90
CA ASP A 77 -0.88 9.66 4.56
C ASP A 77 0.63 9.84 4.68
N CYS A 78 1.36 9.35 3.70
CA CYS A 78 2.82 9.42 3.66
C CYS A 78 3.34 9.74 2.26
N THR A 79 2.54 10.46 1.46
CA THR A 79 2.89 10.79 0.07
C THR A 79 3.30 12.24 -0.06
N ASP A 80 4.57 12.47 -0.40
CA ASP A 80 5.13 13.79 -0.65
C ASP A 80 4.66 14.36 -1.99
N SER A 81 4.58 13.50 -3.00
CA SER A 81 4.07 13.87 -4.33
C SER A 81 3.56 12.64 -5.06
N GLN A 82 2.55 12.85 -5.91
CA GLN A 82 1.94 11.78 -6.69
C GLN A 82 1.72 12.16 -8.15
N THR A 83 1.80 11.13 -8.99
CA THR A 83 1.40 11.17 -10.39
C THR A 83 0.38 10.07 -10.65
N THR A 84 0.00 9.88 -11.92
CA THR A 84 -0.84 8.75 -12.32
C THR A 84 -0.10 7.41 -12.24
N ALA A 85 1.24 7.40 -12.28
CA ALA A 85 2.03 6.17 -12.38
C ALA A 85 3.07 6.00 -11.27
N SER A 86 3.07 6.90 -10.28
CA SER A 86 4.02 6.84 -9.17
C SER A 86 3.57 7.70 -7.97
N ALA A 87 3.78 7.21 -6.76
CA ALA A 87 3.83 8.00 -5.53
C ALA A 87 5.26 8.09 -4.97
N ILE A 88 5.70 9.29 -4.60
CA ILE A 88 6.93 9.52 -3.81
C ILE A 88 6.51 9.58 -2.34
N LEU A 89 7.12 8.73 -1.52
CA LEU A 89 6.77 8.59 -0.12
C LEU A 89 7.68 9.44 0.77
N ASP A 90 7.08 10.12 1.74
CA ASP A 90 7.79 10.63 2.91
C ASP A 90 7.91 9.50 3.94
N PHE A 91 9.08 8.87 3.97
CA PHE A 91 9.37 7.83 4.94
C PHE A 91 9.60 8.37 6.35
N ASP A 92 9.83 9.67 6.53
CA ASP A 92 10.09 10.22 7.85
C ASP A 92 8.80 10.27 8.70
N GLU A 93 7.64 10.26 8.04
CA GLU A 93 6.32 10.07 8.66
C GLU A 93 6.18 8.76 9.45
N ILE A 94 7.00 7.76 9.12
CA ILE A 94 7.05 6.51 9.88
C ILE A 94 7.46 6.74 11.35
N HIS A 95 8.31 7.74 11.60
CA HIS A 95 8.81 8.06 12.93
C HIS A 95 7.73 8.67 13.81
N GLU A 96 6.73 9.32 13.22
CA GLU A 96 5.60 9.89 13.96
C GLU A 96 4.63 8.81 14.48
N VAL A 97 4.51 7.69 13.74
CA VAL A 97 3.52 6.64 14.04
C VAL A 97 4.07 5.47 14.86
N ILE A 98 5.39 5.27 14.87
CA ILE A 98 6.00 4.19 15.64
C ILE A 98 6.25 4.61 17.09
N ASN A 99 5.66 3.86 18.01
CA ASN A 99 5.95 3.98 19.44
C ASN A 99 5.85 2.62 20.15
N LYS A 100 6.21 2.57 21.44
CA LYS A 100 6.20 1.36 22.28
C LYS A 100 4.85 0.60 22.34
N ASP A 101 3.77 1.29 22.04
CA ASP A 101 2.40 0.77 22.10
C ASP A 101 1.90 0.29 20.74
N LEU A 102 2.72 0.40 19.68
CA LEU A 102 2.42 -0.14 18.35
C LEU A 102 2.17 -1.66 18.44
N GLU A 103 1.02 -2.08 17.92
CA GLU A 103 0.59 -3.47 17.80
C GLU A 103 0.74 -3.96 16.35
N GLU A 104 0.29 -3.15 15.38
CA GLU A 104 0.35 -3.47 13.94
C GLU A 104 0.66 -2.20 13.14
N LEU A 105 1.48 -2.34 12.09
CA LEU A 105 1.78 -1.30 11.10
C LEU A 105 1.63 -1.91 9.71
N SER A 106 0.86 -1.26 8.84
CA SER A 106 0.80 -1.62 7.44
C SER A 106 1.07 -0.40 6.59
N PHE A 107 2.01 -0.52 5.66
CA PHE A 107 2.07 0.41 4.54
C PHE A 107 1.09 -0.05 3.48
N TYR A 108 0.26 0.86 2.99
CA TYR A 108 -0.62 0.68 1.86
C TYR A 108 -0.17 1.58 0.73
N HIS A 109 -0.06 1.02 -0.47
CA HIS A 109 -0.08 1.77 -1.71
C HIS A 109 -1.32 1.35 -2.47
N PHE A 110 -2.02 2.27 -3.14
CA PHE A 110 -3.16 1.90 -3.98
C PHE A 110 -2.90 2.28 -5.43
N HIS A 111 -3.31 1.40 -6.34
CA HIS A 111 -3.17 1.60 -7.78
C HIS A 111 -4.53 2.00 -8.38
N PRO A 112 -4.71 3.27 -8.80
CA PRO A 112 -5.91 3.67 -9.53
C PRO A 112 -6.04 2.87 -10.83
N ASN A 113 -7.27 2.56 -11.24
CA ASN A 113 -7.57 1.94 -12.52
C ASN A 113 -7.37 2.96 -13.63
N ILE A 114 -6.15 3.03 -14.13
CA ILE A 114 -5.81 3.88 -15.25
C ILE A 114 -5.67 2.97 -16.48
N ILE A 115 -6.67 3.07 -17.35
CA ILE A 115 -6.70 2.35 -18.62
C ILE A 115 -5.76 3.08 -19.57
N GLU A 116 -4.46 2.83 -19.47
CA GLU A 116 -3.45 3.64 -20.17
C GLU A 116 -3.27 3.25 -21.64
N GLU A 117 -3.49 1.99 -22.06
CA GLU A 117 -3.08 1.61 -23.42
C GLU A 117 -4.07 0.69 -24.15
N LYS A 118 -4.20 0.95 -25.47
CA LYS A 118 -4.56 -0.09 -26.43
C LYS A 118 -3.26 -0.82 -26.78
N ASP A 119 -3.21 -2.13 -26.61
CA ASP A 119 -2.18 -2.94 -27.26
C ASP A 119 -2.27 -2.69 -28.77
N VAL A 120 -1.27 -2.02 -29.33
CA VAL A 120 -1.22 -1.60 -30.74
C VAL A 120 -1.30 -2.81 -31.68
N LYS A 121 -0.89 -4.00 -31.22
CA LYS A 121 -0.93 -5.24 -32.00
C LYS A 121 -2.25 -6.00 -31.87
N LYS A 122 -2.92 -5.92 -30.73
CA LYS A 122 -4.16 -6.71 -30.45
C LYS A 122 -5.45 -5.90 -30.45
N ASN A 123 -5.38 -4.55 -30.46
CA ASN A 123 -6.52 -3.65 -30.28
C ASN A 123 -7.33 -3.92 -28.99
N GLU A 124 -6.66 -4.48 -27.98
CA GLU A 124 -7.20 -4.81 -26.67
C GLU A 124 -6.80 -3.72 -25.67
N LYS A 125 -7.68 -3.42 -24.71
CA LYS A 125 -7.36 -2.52 -23.59
C LYS A 125 -6.84 -3.36 -22.43
N LEU A 126 -5.70 -2.96 -21.86
CA LEU A 126 -5.04 -3.66 -20.76
C LEU A 126 -5.11 -2.82 -19.47
N ASP A 127 -5.14 -3.49 -18.32
CA ASP A 127 -5.22 -2.91 -16.98
C ASP A 127 -4.10 -3.47 -16.11
N TYR A 128 -2.90 -2.90 -16.27
CA TYR A 128 -1.72 -3.31 -15.49
C TYR A 128 -1.73 -2.79 -14.04
N SER A 129 -2.68 -1.93 -13.68
CA SER A 129 -2.85 -1.47 -12.30
C SER A 129 -3.27 -2.61 -11.35
N GLN A 130 -3.64 -3.78 -11.89
CA GLN A 130 -3.93 -4.98 -11.12
C GLN A 130 -2.71 -5.66 -10.49
N LEU A 131 -1.49 -5.24 -10.82
CA LEU A 131 -0.26 -5.88 -10.35
C LEU A 131 0.57 -4.93 -9.46
N PRO A 132 1.26 -5.46 -8.43
CA PRO A 132 2.36 -4.75 -7.79
C PRO A 132 3.48 -4.45 -8.79
N SER A 133 4.00 -3.23 -8.78
CA SER A 133 5.16 -2.78 -9.54
C SER A 133 6.47 -3.24 -8.89
N ASN A 134 7.60 -3.13 -9.62
CA ASN A 134 8.92 -3.37 -9.03
C ASN A 134 9.25 -2.36 -7.92
N GLU A 135 8.76 -1.13 -8.08
CA GLU A 135 8.92 -0.04 -7.14
C GLU A 135 8.22 -0.34 -5.82
N ASP A 136 7.04 -0.98 -5.84
CA ASP A 136 6.35 -1.44 -4.63
C ASP A 136 7.23 -2.38 -3.79
N PHE A 137 7.86 -3.37 -4.43
CA PHE A 137 8.73 -4.30 -3.71
C PHE A 137 9.98 -3.61 -3.14
N LYS A 138 10.54 -2.63 -3.87
CA LYS A 138 11.70 -1.84 -3.40
C LYS A 138 11.32 -0.98 -2.21
N VAL A 139 10.19 -0.27 -2.27
CA VAL A 139 9.62 0.51 -1.17
C VAL A 139 9.43 -0.36 0.06
N CYS A 140 8.87 -1.56 -0.12
CA CYS A 140 8.69 -2.51 0.98
C CYS A 140 10.00 -2.95 1.61
N LEU A 141 11.03 -3.21 0.82
CA LEU A 141 12.36 -3.52 1.34
C LEU A 141 12.93 -2.34 2.13
N GLN A 142 12.86 -1.12 1.58
CA GLN A 142 13.34 0.10 2.24
C GLN A 142 12.62 0.34 3.58
N LEU A 143 11.31 0.12 3.60
CA LEU A 143 10.50 0.27 4.80
C LEU A 143 10.91 -0.73 5.89
N HIS A 144 11.04 -2.01 5.54
CA HIS A 144 11.48 -3.02 6.51
C HIS A 144 12.93 -2.78 6.98
N ASP A 145 13.82 -2.32 6.10
CA ASP A 145 15.20 -1.96 6.47
C ASP A 145 15.23 -0.80 7.48
N ARG A 146 14.46 0.28 7.24
CA ARG A 146 14.31 1.38 8.20
C ARG A 146 13.78 0.88 9.55
N ILE A 147 12.73 0.07 9.56
CA ILE A 147 12.19 -0.50 10.81
C ILE A 147 13.24 -1.31 11.54
N ILE A 148 13.98 -2.18 10.86
CA ILE A 148 14.96 -3.04 11.52
C ILE A 148 16.12 -2.22 12.10
N ASN A 149 16.55 -1.17 11.39
CA ASN A 149 17.67 -0.33 11.81
C ASN A 149 17.31 0.64 12.96
N PHE A 150 16.08 1.15 12.99
CA PHE A 150 15.66 2.15 13.99
C PHE A 150 14.70 1.62 15.07
N TYR A 151 13.93 0.57 14.77
CA TYR A 151 12.82 0.04 15.56
C TYR A 151 12.75 -1.50 15.55
N PRO A 152 13.86 -2.22 15.84
CA PRO A 152 13.95 -3.67 15.66
C PRO A 152 12.88 -4.46 16.43
N GLU A 153 12.39 -3.96 17.55
CA GLU A 153 11.31 -4.56 18.34
C GLU A 153 9.94 -4.55 17.62
N HIS A 154 9.82 -3.79 16.54
CA HIS A 154 8.62 -3.69 15.71
C HIS A 154 8.72 -4.46 14.39
N MET A 155 9.85 -5.10 14.09
CA MET A 155 10.10 -5.76 12.79
C MET A 155 9.07 -6.82 12.38
N MET A 156 8.40 -7.48 13.34
CA MET A 156 7.40 -8.52 13.06
C MET A 156 5.97 -7.97 12.95
N LYS A 157 5.79 -6.66 13.18
CA LYS A 157 4.49 -5.98 13.19
C LYS A 157 4.18 -5.29 11.87
N ILE A 158 5.11 -5.33 10.92
CA ILE A 158 5.01 -4.62 9.65
C ILE A 158 4.61 -5.56 8.52
N ASP A 159 3.70 -5.09 7.68
CA ASP A 159 3.51 -5.61 6.34
C ASP A 159 3.33 -4.48 5.32
N CYS A 160 3.48 -4.85 4.06
CA CYS A 160 3.18 -3.99 2.92
C CYS A 160 1.92 -4.49 2.23
N LYS A 161 1.09 -3.59 1.76
CA LYS A 161 -0.16 -3.89 1.10
C LYS A 161 -0.34 -3.05 -0.15
N ILE A 162 -0.73 -3.70 -1.24
CA ILE A 162 -1.01 -3.03 -2.51
C ILE A 162 -2.49 -3.23 -2.82
N ALA A 163 -3.26 -2.15 -2.77
CA ALA A 163 -4.68 -2.16 -3.09
C ALA A 163 -4.90 -1.96 -4.58
N VAL A 164 -5.67 -2.86 -5.19
CA VAL A 164 -6.04 -2.84 -6.61
C VAL A 164 -7.56 -3.03 -6.72
N SER A 165 -8.14 -2.76 -7.89
CA SER A 165 -9.60 -2.76 -8.06
C SER A 165 -10.33 -4.07 -7.69
N THR A 166 -9.62 -5.19 -7.61
CA THR A 166 -10.17 -6.51 -7.31
C THR A 166 -9.78 -7.07 -5.94
N GLY A 167 -8.92 -6.38 -5.19
CA GLY A 167 -8.47 -6.87 -3.89
C GLY A 167 -7.20 -6.21 -3.38
N ILE A 168 -6.55 -6.88 -2.42
CA ILE A 168 -5.36 -6.36 -1.74
C ILE A 168 -4.28 -7.44 -1.73
N TYR A 169 -3.11 -7.10 -2.28
CA TYR A 169 -1.90 -7.88 -2.06
C TYR A 169 -1.34 -7.60 -0.68
N THR A 170 -0.81 -8.61 -0.01
CA THR A 170 0.05 -8.47 1.17
C THR A 170 1.42 -9.01 0.84
N ILE A 171 2.44 -8.17 0.98
CA ILE A 171 3.84 -8.47 0.71
C ILE A 171 4.59 -8.50 2.04
N LYS A 172 5.27 -9.61 2.32
CA LYS A 172 6.11 -9.79 3.51
C LYS A 172 7.50 -10.25 3.11
N ILE A 173 8.52 -9.58 3.65
CA ILE A 173 9.92 -9.90 3.40
C ILE A 173 10.47 -10.70 4.57
N HIS A 174 11.13 -11.81 4.28
CA HIS A 174 11.69 -12.67 5.33
C HIS A 174 12.78 -11.91 6.12
N PRO A 175 12.74 -11.88 7.46
CA PRO A 175 13.66 -11.05 8.25
C PRO A 175 15.15 -11.34 8.03
N SER A 176 15.50 -12.58 7.66
CA SER A 176 16.91 -12.95 7.39
C SER A 176 17.54 -12.13 6.26
N VAL A 177 16.74 -11.69 5.27
CA VAL A 177 17.20 -10.85 4.16
C VAL A 177 17.80 -9.56 4.70
N ILE A 178 17.20 -9.00 5.75
CA ILE A 178 17.50 -7.67 6.25
C ILE A 178 18.47 -7.75 7.43
N ILE A 179 18.18 -8.58 8.45
CA ILE A 179 18.97 -8.64 9.69
C ILE A 179 20.39 -9.19 9.46
N LEU A 180 20.50 -10.20 8.59
CA LEU A 180 21.75 -10.93 8.44
C LEU A 180 22.51 -10.52 7.17
N GLY A 181 21.89 -9.70 6.29
CA GLY A 181 22.31 -9.53 4.89
C GLY A 181 22.37 -10.86 4.12
N LYS A 182 21.95 -11.96 4.75
CA LYS A 182 21.95 -13.30 4.17
C LYS A 182 20.70 -13.37 3.34
N ARG A 183 20.83 -13.82 2.08
CA ARG A 183 19.72 -13.97 1.12
C ARG A 183 19.28 -12.65 0.44
N VAL A 184 20.04 -11.56 0.54
CA VAL A 184 19.84 -10.36 -0.32
C VAL A 184 19.95 -10.73 -1.80
N GLU A 185 20.91 -11.60 -2.15
CA GLU A 185 21.03 -12.12 -3.52
C GLU A 185 19.80 -12.93 -3.96
N GLU A 186 19.20 -13.73 -3.06
CA GLU A 186 17.97 -14.47 -3.35
C GLU A 186 16.77 -13.53 -3.53
N PHE A 187 16.67 -12.48 -2.72
CA PHE A 187 15.65 -11.44 -2.89
C PHE A 187 15.80 -10.71 -4.23
N ASN A 188 17.02 -10.28 -4.58
CA ASN A 188 17.30 -9.62 -5.86
C ASN A 188 17.01 -10.54 -7.05
N LYS A 189 17.28 -11.85 -6.93
CA LYS A 189 16.90 -12.86 -7.93
C LYS A 189 15.38 -12.97 -8.06
N ALA A 190 14.65 -13.01 -6.95
CA ALA A 190 13.19 -13.05 -6.96
C ALA A 190 12.60 -11.80 -7.64
N LEU A 191 13.12 -10.61 -7.31
CA LEU A 191 12.71 -9.37 -7.98
C LEU A 191 13.02 -9.39 -9.47
N ALA A 192 14.22 -9.83 -9.87
CA ALA A 192 14.59 -9.91 -11.28
C ALA A 192 13.64 -10.82 -12.09
N ILE A 193 13.20 -11.94 -11.49
CA ILE A 193 12.22 -12.85 -12.10
C ILE A 193 10.85 -12.15 -12.24
N ILE A 194 10.38 -11.46 -11.19
CA ILE A 194 9.13 -10.69 -11.24
C ILE A 194 9.21 -9.62 -12.33
N SER A 195 10.27 -8.80 -12.35
CA SER A 195 10.46 -7.74 -13.33
C SER A 195 10.47 -8.28 -14.76
N GLN A 196 11.14 -9.41 -14.99
CA GLN A 196 11.19 -10.04 -16.30
C GLN A 196 9.81 -10.54 -16.74
N GLU A 197 9.06 -11.19 -15.85
CA GLU A 197 7.74 -11.72 -16.18
C GLU A 197 6.71 -10.62 -16.41
N MET A 198 6.77 -9.52 -15.65
CA MET A 198 5.95 -8.33 -15.88
C MET A 198 6.29 -7.67 -17.21
N PHE A 199 7.57 -7.48 -17.53
CA PHE A 199 7.99 -6.95 -18.83
C PHE A 199 7.51 -7.85 -19.99
N LEU A 200 7.61 -9.17 -19.85
CA LEU A 200 7.10 -10.11 -20.85
C LEU A 200 5.58 -10.04 -21.03
N ALA A 201 4.83 -9.74 -19.97
CA ALA A 201 3.39 -9.49 -20.04
C ALA A 201 3.07 -8.15 -20.72
N GLU A 202 3.79 -7.08 -20.39
CA GLU A 202 3.68 -5.77 -21.04
C GLU A 202 3.89 -5.83 -22.55
N ILE A 203 4.87 -6.60 -23.02
CA ILE A 203 5.12 -6.77 -24.47
C ILE A 203 4.27 -7.88 -25.12
N GLY A 204 3.30 -8.44 -24.39
CA GLY A 204 2.30 -9.39 -24.88
C GLY A 204 2.83 -10.79 -25.20
N ILE A 205 4.00 -11.15 -24.66
CA ILE A 205 4.59 -12.50 -24.78
C ILE A 205 4.03 -13.44 -23.71
N ASN A 206 3.82 -12.92 -22.49
CA ASN A 206 3.29 -13.70 -21.37
C ASN A 206 1.81 -13.43 -21.13
N LYS A 207 0.96 -14.24 -21.75
CA LYS A 207 -0.50 -14.12 -21.62
C LYS A 207 -1.06 -14.44 -20.23
N GLU A 208 -0.25 -15.02 -19.33
CA GLU A 208 -0.68 -15.35 -17.98
C GLU A 208 -1.06 -14.09 -17.17
N PHE A 209 -0.45 -12.95 -17.52
CA PHE A 209 -0.69 -11.65 -16.88
C PHE A 209 -1.14 -10.57 -17.89
N ASP A 210 -1.78 -10.98 -18.99
CA ASP A 210 -2.46 -10.07 -19.91
C ASP A 210 -3.83 -9.70 -19.28
N TYR A 211 -3.88 -8.65 -18.45
CA TYR A 211 -5.11 -8.16 -17.81
C TYR A 211 -6.01 -7.44 -18.82
N VAL A 212 -6.58 -8.22 -19.75
CA VAL A 212 -7.47 -7.71 -20.80
C VAL A 212 -8.81 -7.31 -20.20
N MET A 213 -9.22 -6.06 -20.47
CA MET A 213 -10.44 -5.46 -19.92
C MET A 213 -11.75 -6.21 -20.25
N THR A 214 -11.77 -7.03 -21.29
CA THR A 214 -12.94 -7.86 -21.64
C THR A 214 -13.09 -9.09 -20.73
N ASN A 215 -12.07 -9.43 -19.93
CA ASN A 215 -12.03 -10.59 -19.05
C ASN A 215 -11.87 -10.18 -17.57
N LYS A 216 -12.41 -9.02 -17.18
CA LYS A 216 -12.32 -8.48 -15.81
C LYS A 216 -12.79 -9.44 -14.73
N ASP A 217 -13.74 -10.31 -15.05
CA ASP A 217 -14.25 -11.36 -14.18
C ASP A 217 -13.16 -12.36 -13.73
N LYS A 218 -12.05 -12.45 -14.46
CA LYS A 218 -10.91 -13.33 -14.14
C LYS A 218 -9.79 -12.66 -13.36
N PHE A 219 -9.82 -11.35 -13.18
CA PHE A 219 -8.70 -10.60 -12.60
C PHE A 219 -8.35 -11.07 -11.17
N SER A 220 -9.34 -11.37 -10.33
CA SER A 220 -9.08 -11.92 -8.98
C SER A 220 -8.32 -13.26 -9.04
N GLU A 221 -8.71 -14.17 -9.94
CA GLU A 221 -8.02 -15.46 -10.11
C GLU A 221 -6.58 -15.25 -10.62
N MET A 222 -6.40 -14.35 -11.59
CA MET A 222 -5.08 -13.98 -12.11
C MET A 222 -4.19 -13.40 -11.00
N ASN A 223 -4.73 -12.54 -10.14
CA ASN A 223 -4.02 -11.96 -9.01
C ASN A 223 -3.60 -13.02 -7.97
N LYS A 224 -4.46 -14.00 -7.68
CA LYS A 224 -4.12 -15.16 -6.83
C LYS A 224 -3.00 -16.00 -7.46
N ASN A 225 -3.05 -16.23 -8.77
CA ASN A 225 -2.02 -16.97 -9.49
C ASN A 225 -0.68 -16.22 -9.49
N PHE A 226 -0.69 -14.90 -9.68
CA PHE A 226 0.48 -14.05 -9.54
C PHE A 226 1.11 -14.19 -8.14
N ALA A 227 0.32 -13.99 -7.09
CA ALA A 227 0.80 -14.07 -5.70
C ALA A 227 1.41 -15.45 -5.39
N LYS A 228 0.78 -16.52 -5.89
CA LYS A 228 1.27 -17.89 -5.74
C LYS A 228 2.56 -18.14 -6.53
N LYS A 229 2.65 -17.69 -7.77
CA LYS A 229 3.80 -17.91 -8.67
C LYS A 229 5.06 -17.25 -8.15
N PHE A 230 4.94 -16.03 -7.63
CA PHE A 230 6.08 -15.22 -7.20
C PHE A 230 6.36 -15.25 -5.68
N SER A 231 5.55 -15.98 -4.93
CA SER A 231 5.88 -16.31 -3.54
C SER A 231 7.10 -17.21 -3.45
N THR A 232 8.06 -16.83 -2.62
CA THR A 232 9.29 -17.56 -2.33
C THR A 232 9.54 -17.60 -0.82
N ASP A 233 10.59 -18.29 -0.40
CA ASP A 233 11.03 -18.34 1.00
C ASP A 233 11.59 -17.01 1.54
N VAL A 234 11.91 -16.05 0.65
CA VAL A 234 12.41 -14.71 1.04
C VAL A 234 11.37 -13.61 0.87
N LEU A 235 10.40 -13.82 -0.02
CA LEU A 235 9.36 -12.87 -0.39
C LEU A 235 8.02 -13.61 -0.43
N LYS A 236 7.19 -13.40 0.58
CA LYS A 236 5.85 -13.97 0.64
C LYS A 236 4.85 -12.96 0.08
N ILE A 237 4.06 -13.39 -0.89
CA ILE A 237 3.00 -12.60 -1.51
C ILE A 237 1.69 -13.36 -1.31
N ASP A 238 0.70 -12.70 -0.72
CA ASP A 238 -0.66 -13.21 -0.61
C ASP A 238 -1.62 -12.22 -1.27
N PHE A 239 -2.73 -12.70 -1.82
CA PHE A 239 -3.77 -11.84 -2.39
C PHE A 239 -5.12 -12.19 -1.77
N GLU A 240 -5.78 -11.17 -1.23
CA GLU A 240 -7.13 -11.26 -0.69
C GLU A 240 -8.10 -10.57 -1.64
N GLU A 241 -9.01 -11.36 -2.22
CA GLU A 241 -10.10 -10.80 -3.03
C GLU A 241 -11.02 -9.97 -2.16
N LYS A 242 -11.18 -8.70 -2.51
CA LYS A 242 -12.07 -7.75 -1.85
C LYS A 242 -12.70 -6.88 -2.91
N ALA A 243 -14.04 -6.84 -2.93
CA ALA A 243 -14.78 -5.86 -3.69
C ALA A 243 -15.15 -4.70 -2.77
N TYR A 244 -15.04 -3.47 -3.27
CA TYR A 244 -15.65 -2.32 -2.58
C TYR A 244 -17.17 -2.52 -2.55
N LYS A 245 -17.79 -2.29 -1.39
CA LYS A 245 -19.24 -2.50 -1.16
C LYS A 245 -20.04 -1.21 -1.32
#